data_AF-A0A835KWW4-F1
#
_entry.id   AF-A0A835KWW4-F1
#
_cell.length_a   1.000
_cell.length_b   1.000
_cell.length_c   1.000
_cell.angle_alpha   90.00
_cell.angle_beta   90.00
_cell.angle_gamma   90.00
#
_symmetry.space_group_name_H-M   'P 1'
#
loop_
_entity.id
_entity.type
_entity.pdbx_description
1 polymer ?
#
loop_
_entity_poly.entity_id
_entity_poly.type
_entity_poly.pdbx_seq_one_letter_code
_entity_poly.pdbx_strand_id
1 'polypeptide(L)'
;MYVGYLDTNGTLFAKVLHKGDVFVFPKGLVHFEFNFGATPAFGIAGLSCQNPGLVRVADSLFGASPAITNEVLAKAFRIDAATVQRIKAQFTTKK
;
A
#
# COMPACT_ATOMS: atom_id res chain seq x y z
N MET A 1 7.43 -12.36 -8.26
CA MET A 1 6.86 -11.21 -7.51
C MET A 1 5.38 -11.14 -7.82
N TYR A 2 4.48 -11.22 -6.84
CA TYR A 2 3.05 -10.98 -7.07
C TYR A 2 2.81 -9.47 -7.06
N VAL A 3 2.31 -8.91 -8.16
CA VAL A 3 2.02 -7.48 -8.27
C VAL A 3 0.58 -7.27 -8.70
N GLY A 4 0.00 -6.15 -8.31
CA GLY A 4 -1.31 -5.76 -8.82
C GLY A 4 -1.73 -4.36 -8.43
N TYR A 5 -2.77 -3.88 -9.10
CA TYR A 5 -3.44 -2.62 -8.77
C TYR A 5 -4.96 -2.79 -8.76
N LEU A 6 -5.64 -1.87 -8.09
CA LEU A 6 -7.10 -1.75 -8.13
C LEU A 6 -7.49 -0.58 -9.03
N ASP A 7 -8.43 -0.79 -9.94
CA ASP A 7 -9.08 0.31 -10.65
C ASP A 7 -10.05 1.09 -9.74
N THR A 8 -10.67 2.13 -10.28
CA THR A 8 -11.62 2.97 -9.52
C THR A 8 -12.92 2.26 -9.14
N ASN A 9 -13.20 1.09 -9.74
CA ASN A 9 -14.33 0.24 -9.40
C ASN A 9 -13.97 -0.82 -8.36
N GLY A 10 -12.70 -0.89 -7.94
CA GLY A 10 -12.18 -1.93 -7.05
C GLY A 10 -11.86 -3.24 -7.76
N THR A 11 -11.77 -3.25 -9.09
CA THR A 11 -11.36 -4.42 -9.87
C THR A 11 -9.86 -4.64 -9.71
N LEU A 12 -9.48 -5.85 -9.31
CA LEU A 12 -8.07 -6.24 -9.18
C LEU A 12 -7.49 -6.66 -10.53
N PHE A 13 -6.39 -6.01 -10.93
CA PHE A 13 -5.53 -6.44 -12.02
C PHE A 13 -4.20 -6.89 -11.43
N ALA A 14 -3.89 -8.19 -11.51
CA ALA A 14 -2.70 -8.74 -10.86
C ALA A 14 -2.05 -9.86 -11.67
N LYS A 15 -0.73 -10.02 -11.48
CA LYS A 15 0.08 -11.08 -12.11
C LYS A 15 1.27 -11.45 -11.24
N VAL A 16 1.73 -12.69 -11.34
CA VAL A 16 3.06 -13.09 -10.86
C VAL A 16 4.09 -12.77 -11.95
N LEU A 17 4.97 -11.81 -11.68
CA LEU A 17 6.08 -11.45 -12.57
C LEU A 17 7.30 -12.34 -12.34
N HIS A 18 7.94 -12.71 -13.44
CA HIS A 18 9.24 -13.36 -13.52
C HIS A 18 10.30 -12.39 -14.08
N LYS A 19 11.56 -12.82 -14.09
CA LYS A 19 12.66 -12.01 -14.64
C LYS A 19 12.38 -11.67 -16.11
N GLY A 20 12.40 -10.38 -16.45
CA GLY A 20 12.16 -9.87 -17.79
C GLY A 20 10.70 -9.50 -18.07
N ASP A 21 9.75 -9.90 -17.21
CA ASP A 21 8.37 -9.43 -17.32
C ASP A 21 8.26 -7.94 -16.97
N VAL A 22 7.31 -7.25 -17.61
CA VAL A 22 6.99 -5.84 -17.35
C VAL A 22 5.53 -5.73 -16.91
N PHE A 23 5.27 -4.76 -16.04
CA PHE A 23 3.95 -4.42 -15.56
C PHE A 23 3.79 -2.91 -15.45
N VAL A 24 2.60 -2.39 -15.73
CA VAL A 24 2.32 -0.95 -15.71
C VAL A 24 1.29 -0.67 -14.63
N PHE A 25 1.61 0.28 -13.75
CA PHE A 25 0.69 0.84 -12.78
C PHE A 25 0.14 2.17 -13.30
N PRO A 26 -1.17 2.29 -13.55
CA PRO A 26 -1.76 3.56 -13.94
C PRO A 26 -1.61 4.61 -12.82
N LYS A 27 -1.39 5.87 -13.21
CA LYS A 27 -1.14 6.97 -12.29
C LYS A 27 -2.28 7.12 -11.28
N GLY A 28 -1.92 7.20 -10.00
CA GLY A 28 -2.85 7.50 -8.90
C GLY A 28 -3.64 6.31 -8.35
N LEU A 29 -3.49 5.12 -8.94
CA LEU A 29 -4.16 3.92 -8.44
C LEU A 29 -3.36 3.24 -7.33
N VAL A 30 -4.08 2.69 -6.35
CA VAL A 30 -3.49 1.85 -5.30
C VAL A 30 -2.97 0.57 -5.93
N HIS A 31 -1.70 0.27 -5.67
CA HIS A 31 -1.03 -0.93 -6.15
C HIS A 31 -0.16 -1.54 -5.06
N PHE A 32 0.31 -2.76 -5.30
CA PHE A 32 1.17 -3.50 -4.39
C PHE A 32 2.14 -4.41 -5.13
N GLU A 33 3.21 -4.76 -4.44
CA GLU A 33 4.16 -5.79 -4.80
C GLU A 33 4.43 -6.69 -3.58
N PHE A 34 4.44 -8.00 -3.78
CA PHE A 34 4.63 -8.99 -2.73
C PHE A 34 5.56 -10.12 -3.18
N ASN A 35 6.68 -10.30 -2.48
CA ASN A 35 7.57 -11.42 -2.69
C ASN A 35 7.18 -12.60 -1.79
N PHE A 36 6.44 -13.54 -2.36
CA PHE A 36 6.09 -14.81 -1.69
C PHE A 36 7.09 -15.93 -1.97
N GLY A 37 8.16 -15.67 -2.74
CA GLY A 37 9.18 -16.66 -3.09
C GLY A 37 10.21 -16.85 -1.98
N ALA A 38 10.91 -17.99 -2.01
CA ALA A 38 11.93 -18.34 -1.02
C ALA A 38 13.24 -17.53 -1.15
N THR A 39 13.45 -16.85 -2.27
CA THR A 39 14.66 -16.08 -2.55
C THR A 39 14.37 -14.58 -2.64
N PRO A 40 15.35 -13.71 -2.34
CA PRO A 40 15.23 -12.28 -2.60
C PRO A 40 14.88 -11.99 -4.06
N ALA A 41 14.05 -10.97 -4.27
CA ALA A 41 13.68 -10.45 -5.58
C ALA A 41 13.80 -8.93 -5.58
N PHE A 42 14.16 -8.34 -6.72
CA PHE A 42 14.19 -6.90 -6.91
C PHE A 42 13.54 -6.54 -8.24
N GLY A 43 13.06 -5.31 -8.35
CA GLY A 43 12.53 -4.73 -9.58
C GLY A 43 13.12 -3.34 -9.79
N ILE A 44 13.04 -2.86 -11.03
CA ILE A 44 13.42 -1.49 -11.41
C ILE A 44 12.15 -0.82 -11.92
N ALA A 45 11.81 0.34 -11.35
CA ALA A 45 10.63 1.11 -11.74
C ALA A 45 11.07 2.44 -12.39
N GLY A 46 10.51 2.74 -13.56
CA GLY A 46 10.59 4.04 -14.20
C GLY A 46 9.30 4.81 -13.99
N LEU A 47 9.39 6.09 -13.63
CA LEU A 47 8.23 6.96 -13.46
C LEU A 47 8.31 8.12 -14.46
N SER A 48 7.17 8.50 -15.03
CA SER A 48 7.09 9.56 -16.05
C SER A 48 7.11 10.98 -15.44
N CYS A 49 7.60 11.14 -14.22
CA CYS A 49 7.66 12.41 -13.50
C CYS A 49 8.94 12.45 -12.64
N GLN A 50 9.64 13.59 -12.64
CA GLN A 50 10.83 13.80 -11.80
C GLN A 50 10.53 13.81 -10.30
N ASN A 51 9.27 14.10 -9.93
CA ASN A 51 8.81 14.10 -8.54
C ASN A 51 7.43 13.41 -8.45
N PRO A 52 7.39 12.08 -8.50
CA PRO A 52 6.15 11.32 -8.52
C PRO A 52 5.43 11.30 -7.17
N GLY A 53 6.15 11.55 -6.07
CA GLY A 53 5.65 11.35 -4.71
C GLY A 53 5.44 9.86 -4.36
N LEU A 54 5.17 9.58 -3.09
CA LEU A 54 4.81 8.24 -2.61
C LEU A 54 3.85 8.35 -1.43
N VAL A 55 2.70 7.69 -1.52
CA VAL A 55 1.74 7.54 -0.43
C VAL A 55 1.67 6.06 -0.05
N ARG A 56 2.29 5.70 1.08
CA ARG A 56 2.16 4.35 1.64
C ARG A 56 0.87 4.28 2.43
N VAL A 57 -0.16 3.66 1.85
CA VAL A 57 -1.55 3.73 2.35
C VAL A 57 -1.66 3.45 3.85
N ALA A 58 -1.07 2.36 4.35
CA ALA A 58 -1.15 2.00 5.76
C ALA A 58 -0.44 3.02 6.66
N ASP A 59 0.78 3.43 6.31
CA ASP A 59 1.54 4.45 7.05
C ASP A 59 0.80 5.79 7.07
N SER A 60 0.22 6.19 5.94
CA SER A 60 -0.52 7.45 5.81
C SER A 60 -1.83 7.46 6.58
N LEU A 61 -2.47 6.30 6.81
CA LEU A 61 -3.73 6.21 7.56
C LEU A 61 -3.49 5.99 9.07
N PHE A 62 -2.57 5.10 9.43
CA PHE A 62 -2.38 4.64 10.80
C PHE A 62 -1.13 5.20 11.49
N GLY A 63 -0.17 5.75 10.73
CA GLY A 63 1.06 6.37 11.23
C GLY A 63 1.14 7.90 11.03
N ALA A 64 0.03 8.55 10.65
CA ALA A 64 -0.03 9.99 10.42
C ALA A 64 0.33 10.82 11.66
N SER A 65 0.91 12.00 11.43
CA SER A 65 1.21 13.00 12.46
C SER A 65 0.83 14.39 11.96
N PRO A 66 -0.22 15.03 12.52
CA PRO A 66 -1.10 14.54 13.58
C PRO A 66 -1.89 13.29 13.15
N ALA A 67 -2.24 12.43 14.11
CA ALA A 67 -2.97 11.21 13.84
C ALA A 67 -4.43 11.49 13.45
N ILE A 68 -4.96 10.76 12.45
CA ILE A 68 -6.40 10.70 12.17
C ILE A 68 -7.08 10.17 13.44
N THR A 69 -8.24 10.68 13.85
CA THR A 69 -8.87 10.21 15.09
C THR A 69 -9.33 8.74 14.99
N ASN A 70 -9.45 8.06 16.14
CA ASN A 70 -9.86 6.65 16.16
C ASN A 70 -11.29 6.48 15.63
N GLU A 71 -12.16 7.45 15.88
CA GLU A 71 -13.58 7.43 15.49
C GLU A 71 -13.74 7.48 13.96
N VAL A 72 -12.93 8.30 13.28
CA VAL A 72 -12.95 8.40 11.82
C VAL A 72 -12.55 7.06 11.19
N LEU A 73 -11.44 6.47 11.65
CA LEU A 73 -10.97 5.19 11.13
C LEU A 73 -11.90 4.04 11.51
N ALA A 74 -12.41 4.00 12.74
CA ALA A 74 -13.36 2.99 13.19
C ALA A 74 -14.61 2.99 12.29
N LYS A 75 -15.16 4.17 12.02
CA LYS A 75 -16.31 4.34 11.13
C LYS A 75 -15.99 3.97 9.68
N ALA A 76 -14.84 4.40 9.16
CA ALA A 76 -14.44 4.13 7.78
C ALA A 76 -14.20 2.62 7.52
N PHE A 77 -13.53 1.95 8.45
CA PHE A 77 -13.19 0.53 8.34
C PHE A 77 -14.27 -0.41 8.89
N ARG A 78 -15.33 0.13 9.51
CA ARG A 78 -16.44 -0.63 10.13
C ARG A 78 -15.94 -1.61 11.21
N ILE A 79 -15.03 -1.13 12.04
CA ILE A 79 -14.41 -1.85 13.16
C ILE A 79 -14.49 -1.01 14.42
N ASP A 80 -14.25 -1.61 15.59
CA ASP A 80 -14.24 -0.89 16.86
C ASP A 80 -12.97 -0.05 17.04
N ALA A 81 -13.06 0.96 17.92
CA ALA A 81 -11.95 1.88 18.20
C ALA A 81 -10.74 1.20 18.84
N ALA A 82 -10.93 0.12 19.61
CA ALA A 82 -9.81 -0.61 20.23
C ALA A 82 -9.01 -1.38 19.17
N THR A 83 -9.68 -1.95 18.16
CA THR A 83 -9.01 -2.53 16.99
C THR A 83 -8.21 -1.48 16.21
N VAL A 84 -8.75 -0.28 15.98
CA VAL A 84 -8.01 0.83 15.35
C VAL A 84 -6.77 1.19 16.16
N GLN A 85 -6.91 1.33 17.48
CA GLN A 85 -5.79 1.66 18.37
C GLN A 85 -4.70 0.60 18.31
N ARG A 86 -5.07 -0.69 18.31
CA ARG A 86 -4.13 -1.82 18.16
C ARG A 86 -3.39 -1.78 16.83
N ILE A 87 -4.07 -1.44 15.74
CA ILE A 87 -3.44 -1.26 14.42
C ILE A 87 -2.45 -0.11 14.48
N LYS A 88 -2.86 1.08 14.95
CA LYS A 88 -1.98 2.25 15.08
C LYS A 88 -0.72 1.99 15.89
N ALA A 89 -0.81 1.20 16.96
CA ALA A 89 0.35 0.83 17.78
C ALA A 89 1.44 0.06 16.98
N GLN A 90 1.10 -0.57 15.85
CA GLN A 90 2.08 -1.19 14.95
C GLN A 90 2.86 -0.15 14.12
N PHE A 91 2.37 1.09 14.04
CA PHE A 91 2.95 2.19 13.25
C PHE A 91 3.59 3.28 14.13
N THR A 92 3.52 3.16 15.47
CA THR A 92 4.10 4.14 16.42
C THR A 92 5.62 4.00 16.58
N THR A 93 6.19 2.85 16.25
CA THR A 93 7.63 2.62 16.23
C THR A 93 8.21 3.20 14.94
N LYS A 94 8.70 4.44 15.00
CA LYS A 94 9.57 4.96 13.95
C LYS A 94 10.93 4.27 14.02
N LYS A 95 11.44 3.87 12.85
CA LYS A 95 12.88 3.76 12.59
C LYS A 95 13.55 5.11 12.83
#